data_AF-A0A2M7JWW4-F1
#
_entry.id   AF-A0A2M7JWW4-F1
#
_cell.length_a   1.000
_cell.length_b   1.000
_cell.length_c   1.000
_cell.angle_alpha   90.00
_cell.angle_beta   90.00
_cell.angle_gamma   90.00
#
_symmetry.space_group_name_H-M   'P 1'
#
loop_
_entity.id
_entity.type
_entity.pdbx_description
1 polymer ?
#
loop_
_entity_poly.entity_id
_entity_poly.type
_entity_poly.pdbx_seq_one_letter_code
_entity_poly.pdbx_strand_id
1 'polypeptide(L)'
;MEKGIKIRKIRAEDVSEIVAIQESILQKKVSKKWIQKVEGHLKKQEGVGFVALKDGRVVGFIIGEIKGEGFGLEQSGWIEVVGVHPRQMGVGIGRILAEKLFAFFKKEGIHDIHTVVRWDAGDMLSFFKAIGFDRSPFINLRKHLD
;
A
#
# COMPACT_ATOMS: atom_id res chain seq x y z
N MET A 1 1.62 19.62 8.60
CA MET A 1 2.26 18.32 8.89
C MET A 1 2.01 18.00 10.35
N GLU A 2 1.45 16.84 10.68
CA GLU A 2 1.41 16.41 12.08
C GLU A 2 2.84 16.35 12.62
N LYS A 3 3.12 17.13 13.66
CA LYS A 3 4.45 17.21 14.28
C LYS A 3 4.85 15.79 14.71
N GLY A 4 5.91 15.25 14.11
CA GLY A 4 6.52 13.98 14.54
C GLY A 4 6.44 12.81 13.56
N ILE A 5 5.65 12.89 12.48
CA ILE A 5 5.63 11.82 11.47
C ILE A 5 6.80 11.96 10.49
N LYS A 6 7.64 10.91 10.40
CA LYS A 6 8.72 10.80 9.42
C LYS A 6 8.41 9.71 8.41
N ILE A 7 8.65 9.95 7.12
CA ILE A 7 8.47 8.96 6.06
C ILE A 7 9.81 8.53 5.50
N ARG A 8 10.03 7.23 5.35
CA ARG A 8 11.21 6.68 4.64
C ARG A 8 10.86 5.39 3.90
N LYS A 9 11.75 4.95 3.02
CA LYS A 9 11.64 3.63 2.38
C LYS A 9 11.60 2.52 3.45
N ILE A 10 10.86 1.45 3.16
CA ILE A 10 10.85 0.23 3.98
C ILE A 10 12.25 -0.41 3.96
N ARG A 11 12.61 -1.04 5.06
CA ARG A 11 13.82 -1.84 5.25
C ARG A 11 13.43 -3.23 5.74
N ALA A 12 14.34 -4.20 5.63
CA ALA A 12 14.11 -5.56 6.12
C ALA A 12 13.77 -5.60 7.63
N GLU A 13 14.36 -4.69 8.42
CA GLU A 13 14.09 -4.56 9.86
C GLU A 13 12.64 -4.15 10.19
N ASP A 14 11.92 -3.49 9.26
CA ASP A 14 10.54 -3.02 9.49
C ASP A 14 9.49 -4.12 9.34
N VAL A 15 9.85 -5.28 8.77
CA VAL A 15 8.89 -6.33 8.40
C VAL A 15 8.10 -6.81 9.62
N SER A 16 8.75 -6.93 10.79
CA SER A 16 8.09 -7.33 12.03
C SER A 16 7.03 -6.32 12.49
N GLU A 17 7.30 -5.01 12.39
CA GLU A 17 6.33 -3.97 12.75
C GLU A 17 5.21 -3.82 11.70
N ILE A 18 5.52 -4.02 10.41
CA ILE A 18 4.53 -4.07 9.33
C ILE A 18 3.55 -5.23 9.55
N VAL A 19 4.07 -6.40 9.91
CA VAL A 19 3.27 -7.58 10.28
C VAL A 19 2.38 -7.24 11.47
N ALA A 20 2.93 -6.66 12.54
CA ALA A 20 2.16 -6.31 13.73
C ALA A 20 1.01 -5.32 13.42
N ILE A 21 1.24 -4.33 12.55
CA ILE A 21 0.18 -3.43 12.08
C ILE A 21 -0.89 -4.20 11.32
N GLN A 22 -0.49 -5.06 10.37
CA GLN A 22 -1.45 -5.81 9.57
C GLN A 22 -2.30 -6.77 10.43
N GLU A 23 -1.69 -7.43 11.42
CA GLU A 23 -2.40 -8.27 12.37
C GLU A 23 -3.37 -7.46 13.24
N SER A 24 -2.97 -6.25 13.64
CA SER A 24 -3.83 -5.32 14.38
C SER A 24 -5.02 -4.83 13.54
N ILE A 25 -4.86 -4.71 12.22
CA ILE A 25 -5.97 -4.37 11.31
C ILE A 25 -6.90 -5.57 11.12
N LEU A 26 -6.34 -6.76 10.87
CA LEU A 26 -7.10 -7.97 10.58
C LEU A 26 -7.70 -8.65 11.82
N GLN A 27 -7.27 -8.25 13.02
CA GLN A 27 -7.61 -8.90 14.30
C GLN A 27 -7.31 -10.41 14.31
N LYS A 28 -6.29 -10.82 13.55
CA LYS A 28 -5.81 -12.20 13.45
C LYS A 28 -4.38 -12.22 12.91
N LYS A 29 -3.71 -13.37 13.08
CA LYS A 29 -2.37 -13.56 12.51
C LYS A 29 -2.38 -13.52 10.98
N VAL A 30 -1.37 -12.88 10.40
CA VAL A 30 -1.15 -12.94 8.95
C VAL A 30 -0.59 -14.30 8.57
N SER A 31 -0.82 -14.73 7.33
CA SER A 31 -0.29 -16.00 6.84
C SER A 31 1.21 -15.91 6.55
N LYS A 32 1.94 -17.01 6.66
CA LYS A 32 3.36 -17.08 6.25
C LYS A 32 3.57 -16.62 4.80
N LYS A 33 2.64 -16.95 3.91
CA LYS A 33 2.66 -16.51 2.51
C LYS A 33 2.59 -15.00 2.37
N TRP A 34 1.80 -14.33 3.21
CA TRP A 34 1.72 -12.87 3.21
C TRP A 34 3.03 -12.22 3.67
N ILE A 35 3.65 -12.75 4.73
CA ILE A 35 4.96 -12.30 5.20
C ILE A 35 6.00 -12.45 4.09
N GLN A 36 6.07 -13.63 3.45
CA GLN A 36 6.97 -13.89 2.33
C GLN A 36 6.71 -12.96 1.14
N LYS A 37 5.46 -12.58 0.87
CA LYS A 37 5.14 -11.59 -0.18
C LYS A 37 5.74 -10.23 0.16
N VAL A 38 5.58 -9.76 1.40
CA VAL A 38 6.17 -8.48 1.85
C VAL A 38 7.69 -8.52 1.75
N GLU A 39 8.34 -9.57 2.27
CA GLU A 39 9.79 -9.74 2.19
C GLU A 39 10.29 -9.83 0.74
N GLY A 40 9.58 -10.57 -0.10
CA GLY A 40 9.90 -10.71 -1.53
C GLY A 40 9.80 -9.39 -2.26
N HIS A 41 8.81 -8.57 -1.93
CA HIS A 41 8.62 -7.24 -2.50
C HIS A 41 9.83 -6.32 -2.24
N LEU A 42 10.41 -6.40 -1.04
CA LEU A 42 11.60 -5.62 -0.68
C LEU A 42 12.87 -6.06 -1.43
N LYS A 43 12.85 -7.24 -2.04
CA LYS A 43 13.97 -7.76 -2.84
C LYS A 43 13.83 -7.47 -4.34
N LYS A 44 12.62 -7.15 -4.81
CA LYS A 44 12.38 -6.82 -6.22
C LYS A 44 12.95 -5.44 -6.56
N GLN A 45 13.52 -5.30 -7.76
CA GLN A 45 13.96 -3.99 -8.26
C GLN A 45 12.76 -3.03 -8.48
N GLU A 46 11.64 -3.57 -8.96
CA GLU A 46 10.39 -2.82 -9.26
C GLU A 46 9.50 -2.62 -8.02
N GLY A 47 9.86 -3.24 -6.89
CA GLY A 47 9.12 -3.13 -5.64
C GLY A 47 9.48 -1.85 -4.89
N VAL A 48 8.48 -1.03 -4.58
CA VAL A 48 8.64 0.17 -3.75
C VAL A 48 7.72 0.14 -2.54
N GLY A 49 8.21 0.61 -1.40
CA GLY A 49 7.35 0.83 -0.25
C GLY A 49 7.94 1.82 0.73
N PHE A 50 7.05 2.41 1.53
CA PHE A 50 7.39 3.40 2.54
C PHE A 50 6.75 3.04 3.88
N VAL A 51 7.45 3.38 4.96
CA VAL A 51 6.92 3.38 6.33
C VAL A 51 6.74 4.81 6.83
N ALA A 52 5.74 4.99 7.68
CA ALA A 52 5.55 6.17 8.51
C ALA A 52 6.03 5.85 9.93
N LEU A 53 6.93 6.67 10.46
CA LEU A 53 7.44 6.56 11.82
C LEU A 53 6.88 7.65 12.71
N LYS A 54 6.53 7.28 13.93
CA LYS A 54 6.21 8.18 15.05
C LYS A 54 6.99 7.70 16.26
N ASP A 55 7.77 8.58 16.87
CA ASP A 55 8.59 8.26 18.05
C ASP A 55 9.49 7.02 17.87
N GLY A 56 10.05 6.88 16.66
CA GLY A 56 10.94 5.78 16.29
C GLY A 56 10.26 4.45 15.95
N ARG A 57 8.93 4.36 16.04
CA ARG A 57 8.16 3.14 15.71
C ARG A 57 7.41 3.29 14.40
N VAL A 58 7.26 2.20 13.66
CA VAL A 58 6.42 2.16 12.46
C VAL A 58 4.96 2.21 12.89
N VAL A 59 4.23 3.19 12.37
CA VAL A 59 2.79 3.38 12.63
C VAL A 59 1.93 3.24 11.38
N GLY A 60 2.55 3.10 10.21
CA GLY A 60 1.88 2.81 8.96
C GLY A 60 2.86 2.47 7.86
N PHE A 61 2.36 1.85 6.80
CA PHE A 61 3.14 1.45 5.65
C PHE A 61 2.30 1.47 4.37
N ILE A 62 2.97 1.59 3.24
CA ILE A 62 2.40 1.41 1.92
C ILE A 62 3.40 0.68 1.03
N ILE A 63 2.93 -0.27 0.24
CA ILE A 63 3.72 -1.07 -0.68
C ILE A 63 3.02 -1.04 -2.05
N GLY A 64 3.81 -0.79 -3.09
CA GLY A 64 3.36 -0.86 -4.47
C GLY A 64 4.46 -1.33 -5.41
N GLU A 65 4.08 -1.70 -6.62
CA GLU A 65 4.99 -2.12 -7.68
C GLU A 65 4.64 -1.45 -8.99
N ILE A 66 5.63 -1.30 -9.87
CA ILE A 66 5.38 -0.94 -11.26
C ILE A 66 5.09 -2.23 -12.02
N LYS A 67 3.97 -2.28 -12.75
CA LYS A 67 3.61 -3.40 -13.62
C LYS A 67 3.71 -2.97 -15.06
N GLY A 68 4.23 -3.88 -15.90
CA GLY A 68 4.29 -3.70 -17.35
C GLY A 68 2.91 -3.79 -18.01
N GLU A 69 2.94 -3.70 -19.33
CA GLU A 69 1.76 -3.66 -20.17
C GLU A 69 0.94 -4.96 -20.14
N GLY A 70 -0.38 -4.85 -20.30
CA GLY A 70 -1.24 -6.03 -20.40
C GLY A 70 -2.72 -5.68 -20.53
N PHE A 71 -3.46 -6.41 -21.37
CA PHE A 71 -4.91 -6.20 -21.59
C PHE A 71 -5.27 -4.75 -21.97
N GLY A 72 -4.37 -4.02 -22.64
CA GLY A 72 -4.55 -2.61 -23.00
C GLY A 72 -4.16 -1.61 -21.91
N LEU A 73 -3.64 -2.06 -20.76
CA LEU A 73 -2.95 -1.19 -19.80
C LEU A 73 -1.52 -0.93 -20.28
N GLU A 74 -1.13 0.34 -20.21
CA GLU A 74 0.28 0.75 -20.28
C GLU A 74 1.00 0.45 -18.95
N GLN A 75 2.30 0.72 -18.92
CA GLN A 75 3.09 0.60 -17.69
C GLN A 75 2.49 1.48 -16.59
N SER A 76 2.13 0.88 -15.45
CA SER A 76 1.35 1.52 -14.40
C SER A 76 1.82 1.16 -13.00
N GLY A 77 1.53 2.03 -12.04
CA GLY A 77 1.83 1.81 -10.62
C GLY A 77 0.69 1.05 -9.97
N TRP A 78 1.00 0.11 -9.09
CA TRP A 78 -0.01 -0.68 -8.38
C TRP A 78 0.19 -0.58 -6.89
N ILE A 79 -0.82 -0.15 -6.15
CA ILE A 79 -0.83 -0.26 -4.68
C ILE A 79 -1.28 -1.67 -4.32
N GLU A 80 -0.36 -2.43 -3.74
CA GLU A 80 -0.56 -3.83 -3.35
C GLU A 80 -1.11 -3.94 -1.92
N VAL A 81 -0.62 -3.08 -1.01
CA VAL A 81 -1.11 -3.03 0.37
C VAL A 81 -0.80 -1.68 1.00
N VAL A 82 -1.74 -1.18 1.80
CA VAL A 82 -1.58 -0.01 2.66
C VAL A 82 -2.18 -0.32 4.02
N GLY A 83 -1.53 0.11 5.08
CA GLY A 83 -1.99 -0.11 6.45
C GLY A 83 -1.53 0.99 7.37
N VAL A 84 -2.40 1.42 8.27
CA VAL A 84 -2.07 2.34 9.37
C VAL A 84 -2.52 1.67 10.65
N HIS A 85 -1.71 1.74 11.70
CA HIS A 85 -2.09 1.18 13.00
C HIS A 85 -3.44 1.77 13.44
N PRO A 86 -4.43 0.98 13.92
CA PRO A 86 -5.78 1.48 14.23
C PRO A 86 -5.80 2.71 15.16
N ARG A 87 -4.93 2.74 16.18
CA ARG A 87 -4.77 3.90 17.10
C ARG A 87 -4.14 5.16 16.48
N GLN A 88 -3.72 5.09 15.22
CA GLN A 88 -3.11 6.18 14.46
C GLN A 88 -3.88 6.43 13.15
N MET A 89 -5.09 5.88 13.01
CA MET A 89 -5.98 6.17 11.87
C MET A 89 -6.68 7.53 12.06
N GLY A 90 -7.28 8.06 10.99
CA GLY A 90 -8.07 9.30 11.03
C GLY A 90 -7.26 10.59 11.07
N VAL A 91 -5.92 10.51 11.18
CA VAL A 91 -5.05 11.70 11.31
C VAL A 91 -4.22 12.03 10.05
N GLY A 92 -4.43 11.29 8.95
CA GLY A 92 -3.83 11.60 7.65
C GLY A 92 -2.54 10.86 7.30
N ILE A 93 -2.05 9.95 8.15
CA ILE A 93 -0.85 9.13 7.88
C ILE A 93 -0.96 8.37 6.54
N GLY A 94 -2.12 7.76 6.26
CA GLY A 94 -2.34 7.03 5.01
C GLY A 94 -2.20 7.93 3.76
N ARG A 95 -2.69 9.18 3.84
CA ARG A 95 -2.54 10.16 2.75
C ARG A 95 -1.08 10.51 2.52
N ILE A 96 -0.33 10.79 3.59
CA ILE A 96 1.10 11.14 3.50
C ILE A 96 1.90 9.98 2.88
N LEU A 97 1.59 8.74 3.26
CA LEU A 97 2.20 7.55 2.67
C LEU A 97 1.89 7.43 1.16
N ALA A 98 0.62 7.60 0.79
CA ALA A 98 0.19 7.56 -0.60
C ALA A 98 0.85 8.64 -1.45
N GLU A 99 0.86 9.90 -0.98
CA GLU A 99 1.54 11.01 -1.66
C GLU A 99 3.03 10.73 -1.88
N LYS A 100 3.71 10.11 -0.90
CA LYS A 100 5.11 9.72 -1.06
C LYS A 100 5.29 8.67 -2.14
N LEU A 101 4.40 7.69 -2.21
CA LEU A 101 4.40 6.66 -3.24
C LEU A 101 4.08 7.25 -4.63
N PHE A 102 3.12 8.16 -4.73
CA PHE A 102 2.77 8.82 -6.00
C PHE A 102 3.94 9.67 -6.52
N ALA A 103 4.63 10.37 -5.62
CA ALA A 103 5.82 11.12 -5.98
C ALA A 103 6.97 10.22 -6.46
N PHE A 104 7.04 8.98 -5.96
CA PHE A 104 7.97 7.98 -6.49
C PHE A 104 7.54 7.54 -7.89
N PHE A 105 6.29 7.10 -8.08
CA PHE A 105 5.78 6.68 -9.39
C PHE A 105 5.96 7.75 -10.46
N LYS A 106 5.62 9.00 -10.15
CA LYS A 106 5.81 10.12 -11.07
C LYS A 106 7.27 10.34 -11.48
N LYS A 107 8.24 10.05 -10.60
CA LYS A 107 9.67 10.13 -10.93
C LYS A 107 10.12 9.02 -11.87
N GLU A 108 9.46 7.86 -11.80
CA GLU A 108 9.68 6.72 -12.70
C GLU A 108 8.88 6.84 -14.01
N GLY A 109 8.24 7.99 -14.28
CA GLY A 109 7.45 8.20 -15.50
C GLY A 109 6.06 7.56 -15.47
N ILE A 110 5.61 7.08 -14.31
CA ILE A 110 4.32 6.42 -14.14
C ILE A 110 3.25 7.46 -13.80
N HIS A 111 2.19 7.48 -14.61
CA HIS A 111 1.09 8.44 -14.49
C HIS A 111 -0.23 7.81 -14.05
N ASP A 112 -0.45 6.54 -14.37
CA ASP A 112 -1.62 5.79 -13.93
C ASP A 112 -1.28 4.88 -12.75
N ILE A 113 -2.15 4.93 -11.74
CA ILE A 113 -2.00 4.15 -10.51
C ILE A 113 -3.29 3.38 -10.24
N HIS A 114 -3.16 2.07 -10.11
CA HIS A 114 -4.27 1.16 -9.87
C HIS A 114 -4.17 0.47 -8.52
N THR A 115 -5.29 -0.03 -8.05
CA THR A 115 -5.38 -0.91 -6.89
C THR A 115 -6.68 -1.71 -6.98
N VAL A 116 -6.83 -2.71 -6.13
CA VAL A 116 -8.05 -3.52 -6.04
C VAL A 116 -8.51 -3.59 -4.60
N VAL A 117 -9.80 -3.36 -4.41
CA VAL A 117 -10.42 -3.26 -3.09
C VAL A 117 -11.71 -4.07 -3.08
N ARG A 118 -12.13 -4.57 -1.92
CA ARG A 118 -13.47 -5.17 -1.81
C ARG A 118 -14.52 -4.09 -2.04
N TRP A 119 -15.56 -4.43 -2.80
CA TRP A 119 -16.66 -3.50 -3.12
C TRP A 119 -17.44 -3.03 -1.88
N ASP A 120 -17.42 -3.83 -0.80
CA ASP A 120 -18.07 -3.56 0.48
C ASP A 120 -17.12 -3.00 1.55
N ALA A 121 -15.85 -2.73 1.22
CA ALA A 121 -14.90 -2.12 2.15
C ALA A 121 -15.04 -0.59 2.17
N GLY A 122 -16.10 -0.10 2.81
CA GLY A 122 -16.48 1.32 2.85
C GLY A 122 -15.37 2.29 3.26
N ASP A 123 -14.62 1.96 4.32
CA ASP A 123 -13.49 2.78 4.80
C ASP A 123 -12.38 2.89 3.75
N MET A 124 -12.12 1.79 3.05
CA MET A 124 -11.02 1.70 2.10
C MET A 124 -11.38 2.39 0.78
N LEU A 125 -12.63 2.24 0.33
CA LEU A 125 -13.19 3.03 -0.78
C LEU A 125 -13.16 4.52 -0.47
N SER A 126 -13.56 4.92 0.75
CA SER A 126 -13.53 6.33 1.19
C SER A 126 -12.11 6.88 1.22
N PHE A 127 -11.15 6.10 1.72
CA PHE A 127 -9.73 6.45 1.69
C PHE A 127 -9.23 6.71 0.27
N PHE A 128 -9.45 5.78 -0.65
CA PHE A 128 -8.98 5.90 -2.03
C PHE A 128 -9.63 7.09 -2.76
N LYS A 129 -10.94 7.28 -2.59
CA LYS A 129 -11.64 8.45 -3.12
C LYS A 129 -11.06 9.76 -2.58
N ALA A 130 -10.75 9.82 -1.29
CA ALA A 130 -10.19 11.01 -0.63
C ALA A 130 -8.75 11.36 -1.06
N ILE A 131 -8.05 10.47 -1.78
CA ILE A 131 -6.72 10.70 -2.35
C ILE A 131 -6.74 10.73 -3.89
N GLY A 132 -7.92 10.87 -4.49
CA GLY A 132 -8.08 11.13 -5.92
C GLY A 132 -8.28 9.90 -6.80
N PHE A 133 -8.52 8.72 -6.24
CA PHE A 133 -8.89 7.55 -7.04
C PHE A 133 -10.35 7.63 -7.44
N ASP A 134 -10.64 7.17 -8.65
CA ASP A 134 -11.99 6.93 -9.13
C ASP A 134 -12.09 5.51 -9.73
N ARG A 135 -13.26 5.16 -10.24
CA ARG A 135 -13.50 3.90 -10.93
C ARG A 135 -12.58 3.77 -12.13
N SER A 136 -11.90 2.63 -12.19
CA SER A 136 -11.12 2.21 -13.36
C SER A 136 -12.04 1.80 -14.51
N PRO A 137 -11.65 2.00 -15.78
CA PRO A 137 -12.35 1.38 -16.91
C PRO A 137 -12.23 -0.16 -16.93
N PHE A 138 -11.35 -0.73 -16.08
CA PHE A 138 -11.16 -2.17 -15.92
C PHE A 138 -11.93 -2.71 -14.70
N ILE A 139 -12.40 -3.95 -14.82
CA ILE A 139 -13.04 -4.69 -13.73
C ILE A 139 -12.28 -5.98 -13.42
N ASN A 140 -12.39 -6.46 -12.19
CA ASN A 140 -11.84 -7.76 -11.81
C ASN A 140 -12.75 -8.89 -12.31
N LEU A 141 -12.20 -9.81 -13.10
CA LEU A 141 -12.87 -11.06 -13.49
C LEU A 141 -12.37 -12.21 -12.62
N ARG A 142 -13.28 -13.10 -12.20
CA ARG A 142 -12.94 -14.27 -11.37
C ARG A 142 -13.45 -15.54 -12.03
N LYS A 143 -12.56 -16.54 -12.13
CA LYS A 143 -12.92 -17.95 -12.33
C LYS A 143 -12.46 -18.74 -11.10
N HIS A 144 -13.33 -19.54 -10.53
CA HIS A 144 -12.93 -20.49 -9.49
C HIS A 144 -12.48 -21.78 -10.18
N LEU A 145 -11.29 -22.24 -9.85
CA LEU A 145 -10.81 -23.59 -10.15
C LEU A 145 -10.93 -24.36 -8.83
N ASP A 146 -11.38 -25.61 -8.91
CA ASP A 146 -11.81 -26.47 -7.80
C ASP A 146 -10.90 -26.44 -6.55
#